data_AF-A0A1Y3XPY7-F1
#
_entry.id   AF-A0A1Y3XPY7-F1
#
_cell.length_a   1.000
_cell.length_b   1.000
_cell.length_c   1.000
_cell.angle_alpha   90.00
_cell.angle_beta   90.00
_cell.angle_gamma   90.00
#
_symmetry.space_group_name_H-M   'P 1'
#
loop_
_entity.id
_entity.type
_entity.pdbx_description
1 polymer ?
#
loop_
_entity_poly.entity_id
_entity_poly.type
_entity_poly.pdbx_seq_one_letter_code
_entity_poly.pdbx_strand_id
1 'polypeptide(L)'
;MNEKAKGAFLWGSATAAYQCEGAWQEDGKGISNWDAFCHSDKNVVNPVNADVSCDYYHHYEEDIKMLANGGQNAYRFSIAWTRIIPDGIGAVNEAGVAFYNRVIDCCLGHGVEPLVTMYHYDLPQALFERGGWENRETCEAYAAYAKTCFERFGDRVHYWATINEPNYETQCCYAAGNYPPNVQDLGRRWRAMYHLLLGSAMAVAEFRAGGYQGMIGLVNDSYSIETLVDDESYRKAAHCADLFYNRCVNDTCVLGEPPRDFVEKLVADGYDLSYVLDGDDEILRSGTVDYLGVNAYLRYLVKPYTQGETHLKMSNSGKKGDRVEAVVKNWFELDRDESIPTNDWDMEIYPKGLYNLLMALHDLYPDTPFIITENGIGYHEHLDELGNVHDPYRIEFQSQHIAWMREAMREGVDVRGYFVWSTMDVYSWINGYAKRYGLVYIDYDNGNKRIPKDSYYWYKGFISSLE
;
A
#
# COMPACT_ATOMS: atom_id res chain seq x y z
N MET A 1 25.08 -0.68 17.20
CA MET A 1 24.55 -0.08 15.95
C MET A 1 25.14 -0.88 14.80
N ASN A 2 24.33 -1.75 14.20
CA ASN A 2 24.76 -2.55 13.07
C ASN A 2 24.79 -1.64 11.84
N GLU A 3 25.98 -1.31 11.33
CA GLU A 3 26.16 -0.75 9.98
C GLU A 3 25.76 -1.81 8.93
N LYS A 4 24.48 -2.14 8.81
CA LYS A 4 23.98 -2.69 7.55
C LYS A 4 24.21 -1.59 6.52
N ALA A 5 25.11 -1.82 5.56
CA ALA A 5 25.56 -0.81 4.60
C ALA A 5 24.39 -0.01 4.03
N LYS A 6 24.35 1.31 4.32
CA LYS A 6 23.33 2.20 3.73
C LYS A 6 23.63 2.32 2.24
N GLY A 7 22.83 1.66 1.40
CA GLY A 7 22.84 1.85 -0.04
C GLY A 7 22.46 3.29 -0.42
N ALA A 8 22.48 3.60 -1.72
CA ALA A 8 21.96 4.87 -2.20
C ALA A 8 20.49 5.04 -1.81
N PHE A 9 20.07 6.26 -1.48
CA PHE A 9 18.66 6.55 -1.19
C PHE A 9 17.81 6.24 -2.43
N LEU A 10 16.71 5.51 -2.24
CA LEU A 10 15.82 5.10 -3.32
C LEU A 10 14.84 6.24 -3.65
N TRP A 11 15.11 6.99 -4.70
CA TRP A 11 14.20 7.98 -5.27
C TRP A 11 13.41 7.33 -6.40
N GLY A 12 12.14 7.05 -6.13
CA GLY A 12 11.31 6.30 -7.07
C GLY A 12 9.86 6.78 -7.13
N SER A 13 9.08 5.97 -7.83
CA SER A 13 7.62 6.04 -7.91
C SER A 13 7.06 4.61 -7.92
N ALA A 14 5.78 4.49 -7.63
CA ALA A 14 5.15 3.19 -7.42
C ALA A 14 3.89 2.98 -8.28
N THR A 15 3.57 1.71 -8.55
CA THR A 15 2.31 1.25 -9.13
C THR A 15 1.85 -0.07 -8.48
N ALA A 16 0.64 -0.50 -8.81
CA ALA A 16 0.09 -1.81 -8.45
C ALA A 16 -0.45 -2.53 -9.69
N ALA A 17 -0.30 -3.84 -9.75
CA ALA A 17 -0.56 -4.67 -10.92
C ALA A 17 -1.97 -4.45 -11.50
N TYR A 18 -3.02 -4.70 -10.71
CA TYR A 18 -4.40 -4.48 -11.16
C TYR A 18 -4.65 -3.02 -11.58
N GLN A 19 -3.96 -2.07 -10.94
CA GLN A 19 -4.16 -0.65 -11.22
C GLN A 19 -3.48 -0.18 -12.51
N CYS A 20 -2.46 -0.85 -13.04
CA CYS A 20 -1.73 -0.38 -14.23
C CYS A 20 -1.63 -1.39 -15.38
N GLU A 21 -1.59 -2.70 -15.11
CA GLU A 21 -1.19 -3.69 -16.12
C GLU A 21 -2.16 -3.82 -17.30
N GLY A 22 -3.46 -3.97 -17.02
CA GLY A 22 -4.40 -4.44 -18.05
C GLY A 22 -4.14 -5.90 -18.42
N ALA A 23 -4.34 -6.25 -19.70
CA ALA A 23 -4.10 -7.59 -20.25
C ALA A 23 -4.67 -8.71 -19.35
N TRP A 24 -5.89 -8.48 -18.85
CA TRP A 24 -6.45 -9.20 -17.69
C TRP A 24 -6.71 -10.70 -17.92
N GLN A 25 -6.80 -11.12 -19.19
CA GLN A 25 -6.96 -12.52 -19.63
C GLN A 25 -5.86 -12.99 -20.60
N GLU A 26 -4.76 -12.26 -20.70
CA GLU A 26 -3.67 -12.63 -21.60
C GLU A 26 -2.67 -13.59 -20.96
N ASP A 27 -1.98 -14.35 -21.80
CA ASP A 27 -0.86 -15.22 -21.42
C ASP A 27 -1.16 -16.15 -20.24
N GLY A 28 -2.40 -16.65 -20.15
CA GLY A 28 -2.83 -17.60 -19.14
C GLY A 28 -3.03 -17.02 -17.74
N LYS A 29 -3.13 -15.68 -17.60
CA LYS A 29 -3.50 -15.04 -16.34
C LYS A 29 -4.85 -15.54 -15.84
N GLY A 30 -4.91 -15.89 -14.55
CA GLY A 30 -6.16 -16.24 -13.85
C GLY A 30 -7.02 -15.03 -13.49
N ILE A 31 -8.24 -15.31 -13.05
CA ILE A 31 -9.18 -14.27 -12.59
C ILE A 31 -8.85 -13.91 -11.15
N SER A 32 -8.72 -12.62 -10.85
CA SER A 32 -8.63 -12.11 -9.47
C SER A 32 -10.01 -11.79 -8.89
N ASN A 33 -10.08 -11.64 -7.57
CA ASN A 33 -11.24 -11.10 -6.86
C ASN A 33 -11.69 -9.74 -7.41
N TRP A 34 -10.74 -8.90 -7.82
CA TRP A 34 -11.01 -7.59 -8.41
C TRP A 34 -11.57 -7.69 -9.83
N ASP A 35 -11.01 -8.58 -10.66
CA ASP A 35 -11.58 -8.88 -11.98
C ASP A 35 -13.06 -9.31 -11.82
N ALA A 36 -13.32 -10.27 -10.91
CA ALA A 36 -14.68 -10.77 -10.67
C ALA A 36 -15.61 -9.70 -10.10
N PHE A 37 -15.14 -8.88 -9.15
CA PHE A 37 -15.91 -7.82 -8.52
C PHE A 37 -16.29 -6.72 -9.53
N CYS A 38 -15.32 -6.20 -10.28
CA CYS A 38 -15.54 -5.11 -11.24
C CYS A 38 -16.48 -5.50 -12.39
N HIS A 39 -16.57 -6.79 -12.73
CA HIS A 39 -17.50 -7.34 -13.71
C HIS A 39 -18.86 -7.79 -13.12
N SER A 40 -19.10 -7.53 -11.84
CA SER A 40 -20.34 -7.91 -11.16
C SER A 40 -21.22 -6.71 -10.85
N ASP A 41 -22.52 -6.97 -10.64
CA ASP A 41 -23.48 -5.96 -10.19
C ASP A 41 -23.20 -5.42 -8.77
N LYS A 42 -22.22 -5.99 -8.06
CA LYS A 42 -21.79 -5.50 -6.73
C LYS A 42 -20.89 -4.27 -6.82
N ASN A 43 -20.28 -4.00 -7.97
CA ASN A 43 -19.50 -2.77 -8.18
C ASN A 43 -20.41 -1.56 -8.42
N VAL A 44 -21.06 -1.10 -7.35
CA VAL A 44 -22.10 -0.04 -7.41
C VAL A 44 -21.55 1.38 -7.30
N VAL A 45 -20.30 1.55 -6.84
CA VAL A 45 -19.72 2.89 -6.59
C VAL A 45 -19.31 3.54 -7.91
N ASN A 46 -18.50 2.84 -8.70
CA ASN A 46 -18.12 3.26 -10.04
C ASN A 46 -17.89 2.00 -10.90
N PRO A 47 -18.84 1.62 -11.79
CA PRO A 47 -18.81 0.37 -12.54
C PRO A 47 -17.82 0.41 -13.72
N VAL A 48 -16.56 0.75 -13.43
CA VAL A 48 -15.44 0.76 -14.36
C VAL A 48 -14.46 -0.34 -13.94
N ASN A 49 -13.92 -1.07 -14.91
CA ASN A 49 -12.94 -2.13 -14.71
C ASN A 49 -11.53 -1.69 -15.15
N ALA A 50 -10.55 -2.56 -14.89
CA ALA A 50 -9.14 -2.35 -15.20
C ALA A 50 -8.62 -3.33 -16.28
N ASP A 51 -9.51 -3.85 -17.12
CA ASP A 51 -9.20 -4.84 -18.17
C ASP A 51 -8.02 -4.42 -19.04
N VAL A 52 -7.95 -3.12 -19.34
CA VAL A 52 -6.86 -2.46 -20.07
C VAL A 52 -6.04 -1.57 -19.13
N SER A 53 -6.70 -0.82 -18.22
CA SER A 53 -6.05 0.21 -17.42
C SER A 53 -5.17 1.17 -18.26
N CYS A 54 -3.96 1.52 -17.82
CA CYS A 54 -2.98 2.25 -18.63
C CYS A 54 -2.18 1.35 -19.57
N ASP A 55 -2.51 0.07 -19.66
CA ASP A 55 -1.90 -0.93 -20.55
C ASP A 55 -0.39 -1.11 -20.32
N TYR A 56 0.03 -1.06 -19.05
CA TYR A 56 1.44 -1.24 -18.68
C TYR A 56 1.98 -2.60 -19.12
N TYR A 57 1.15 -3.65 -19.21
CA TYR A 57 1.57 -4.97 -19.66
C TYR A 57 2.27 -4.94 -21.03
N HIS A 58 1.76 -4.10 -21.94
CA HIS A 58 2.32 -3.94 -23.28
C HIS A 58 3.31 -2.77 -23.42
N HIS A 59 3.29 -1.83 -22.46
CA HIS A 59 4.04 -0.57 -22.52
C HIS A 59 5.11 -0.39 -21.43
N TYR A 60 5.41 -1.44 -20.64
CA TYR A 60 6.35 -1.35 -19.52
C TYR A 60 7.72 -0.78 -19.90
N GLU A 61 8.23 -1.06 -21.11
CA GLU A 61 9.52 -0.52 -21.57
C GLU A 61 9.49 1.01 -21.74
N GLU A 62 8.39 1.56 -22.26
CA GLU A 62 8.20 3.00 -22.39
C GLU A 62 8.14 3.65 -21.00
N ASP A 63 7.33 3.07 -20.12
CA ASP A 63 7.09 3.60 -18.78
C ASP A 63 8.36 3.55 -17.89
N ILE A 64 9.11 2.45 -17.89
CA ILE A 64 10.37 2.31 -17.14
C ILE A 64 11.44 3.24 -17.71
N LYS A 65 11.53 3.36 -19.04
CA LYS A 65 12.47 4.29 -19.67
C LYS A 65 12.14 5.74 -19.33
N MET A 66 10.86 6.11 -19.27
CA MET A 66 10.44 7.43 -18.81
C MET A 66 10.81 7.65 -17.34
N LEU A 67 10.55 6.67 -16.47
CA LEU A 67 10.95 6.71 -15.06
C LEU A 67 12.45 6.99 -14.90
N ALA A 68 13.29 6.22 -15.60
CA ALA A 68 14.75 6.38 -15.57
C ALA A 68 15.20 7.73 -16.16
N ASN A 69 14.62 8.17 -17.28
CA ASN A 69 14.89 9.49 -17.86
C ASN A 69 14.41 10.65 -16.96
N GLY A 70 13.51 10.35 -16.03
CA GLY A 70 13.05 11.22 -14.94
C GLY A 70 14.05 11.32 -13.79
N GLY A 71 15.20 10.65 -13.87
CA GLY A 71 16.24 10.65 -12.82
C GLY A 71 15.96 9.71 -11.66
N GLN A 72 14.86 8.96 -11.69
CA GLN A 72 14.52 8.00 -10.64
C GLN A 72 15.46 6.79 -10.71
N ASN A 73 15.89 6.30 -9.54
CA ASN A 73 16.80 5.16 -9.41
C ASN A 73 16.11 3.91 -8.83
N ALA A 74 14.81 3.99 -8.54
CA ALA A 74 14.04 2.88 -8.01
C ALA A 74 12.61 2.87 -8.56
N TYR A 75 12.05 1.67 -8.72
CA TYR A 75 10.67 1.48 -9.14
C TYR A 75 10.01 0.41 -8.28
N ARG A 76 8.88 0.77 -7.65
CA ARG A 76 8.09 -0.16 -6.87
C ARG A 76 6.88 -0.62 -7.69
N PHE A 77 6.72 -1.93 -7.83
CA PHE A 77 5.55 -2.51 -8.50
C PHE A 77 5.10 -3.77 -7.76
N SER A 78 3.84 -4.18 -7.96
CA SER A 78 3.37 -5.46 -7.48
C SER A 78 3.36 -6.53 -8.56
N ILE A 79 3.55 -7.78 -8.14
CA ILE A 79 3.33 -8.95 -8.99
C ILE A 79 1.88 -9.40 -8.79
N ALA A 80 1.13 -9.53 -9.88
CA ALA A 80 -0.18 -10.17 -9.86
C ALA A 80 0.00 -11.68 -9.61
N TRP A 81 -0.44 -12.15 -8.44
CA TRP A 81 -0.39 -13.58 -8.09
C TRP A 81 -1.07 -14.43 -9.18
N THR A 82 -2.18 -13.96 -9.72
CA THR A 82 -2.93 -14.59 -10.83
C THR A 82 -2.14 -14.75 -12.13
N ARG A 83 -1.03 -14.03 -12.34
CA ARG A 83 -0.13 -14.28 -13.48
C ARG A 83 0.87 -15.38 -13.20
N ILE A 84 1.34 -15.53 -11.96
CA ILE A 84 2.33 -16.54 -11.58
C ILE A 84 1.66 -17.90 -11.33
N ILE A 85 0.56 -17.90 -10.57
CA ILE A 85 -0.23 -19.09 -10.26
C ILE A 85 -1.71 -18.74 -10.48
N PRO A 86 -2.29 -19.05 -11.66
CA PRO A 86 -3.62 -18.56 -12.05
C PRO A 86 -4.75 -18.82 -11.06
N ASP A 87 -4.82 -20.04 -10.51
CA ASP A 87 -5.83 -20.43 -9.53
C ASP A 87 -5.37 -20.20 -8.07
N GLY A 88 -4.24 -19.51 -7.89
CA GLY A 88 -3.59 -19.25 -6.59
C GLY A 88 -2.81 -20.42 -6.00
N ILE A 89 -3.12 -21.64 -6.41
CA ILE A 89 -2.38 -22.86 -6.06
C ILE A 89 -2.10 -23.70 -7.31
N GLY A 90 -1.04 -24.52 -7.26
CA GLY A 90 -0.75 -25.49 -8.30
C GLY A 90 0.31 -25.04 -9.29
N ALA A 91 0.02 -25.16 -10.58
CA ALA A 91 1.03 -25.01 -11.63
C ALA A 91 1.43 -23.54 -11.82
N VAL A 92 2.74 -23.33 -11.97
CA VAL A 92 3.31 -22.02 -12.33
C VAL A 92 3.02 -21.74 -13.80
N ASN A 93 2.53 -20.55 -14.09
CA ASN A 93 2.37 -20.05 -15.44
C ASN A 93 3.67 -19.34 -15.88
N GLU A 94 4.45 -20.04 -16.70
CA GLU A 94 5.76 -19.54 -17.16
C GLU A 94 5.66 -18.28 -18.04
N ALA A 95 4.51 -18.02 -18.68
CA ALA A 95 4.33 -16.77 -19.44
C ALA A 95 4.21 -15.54 -18.52
N GLY A 96 3.52 -15.68 -17.39
CA GLY A 96 3.50 -14.64 -16.35
C GLY A 96 4.86 -14.42 -15.70
N VAL A 97 5.60 -15.50 -15.43
CA VAL A 97 7.01 -15.41 -14.98
C VAL A 97 7.88 -14.70 -16.01
N ALA A 98 7.69 -14.97 -17.30
CA ALA A 98 8.42 -14.32 -18.37
C ALA A 98 8.12 -12.80 -18.46
N PHE A 99 6.88 -12.38 -18.20
CA PHE A 99 6.52 -10.96 -18.14
C PHE A 99 7.31 -10.22 -17.05
N TYR A 100 7.26 -10.69 -15.80
CA TYR A 100 7.98 -10.00 -14.71
C TYR A 100 9.49 -10.09 -14.84
N ASN A 101 10.04 -11.16 -15.45
CA ASN A 101 11.45 -11.17 -15.81
C ASN A 101 11.80 -10.01 -16.77
N ARG A 102 11.00 -9.76 -17.80
CA ARG A 102 11.23 -8.63 -18.71
C ARG A 102 11.12 -7.28 -18.02
N VAL A 103 10.16 -7.11 -17.11
CA VAL A 103 10.00 -5.88 -16.30
C VAL A 103 11.24 -5.65 -15.43
N ILE A 104 11.69 -6.67 -14.70
CA ILE A 104 12.89 -6.61 -13.83
C ILE A 104 14.14 -6.32 -14.66
N ASP A 105 14.34 -7.05 -15.76
CA ASP A 105 15.50 -6.86 -16.64
C ASP A 105 15.50 -5.46 -17.28
N CYS A 106 14.32 -4.92 -17.61
CA CYS A 106 14.19 -3.55 -18.12
C CYS A 106 14.55 -2.51 -17.05
N CYS A 107 14.11 -2.69 -15.80
CA CYS A 107 14.50 -1.84 -14.69
C CYS A 107 16.02 -1.81 -14.52
N LEU A 108 16.63 -2.99 -14.39
CA LEU A 108 18.08 -3.13 -14.20
C LEU A 108 18.88 -2.61 -15.39
N GLY A 109 18.41 -2.84 -16.61
CA GLY A 109 19.02 -2.31 -17.84
C GLY A 109 19.06 -0.78 -17.90
N HIS A 110 18.17 -0.11 -17.16
CA HIS A 110 18.12 1.34 -17.01
C HIS A 110 18.70 1.85 -15.68
N GLY A 111 19.32 0.98 -14.87
CA GLY A 111 19.88 1.37 -13.56
C GLY A 111 18.82 1.68 -12.51
N VAL A 112 17.63 1.12 -12.65
CA VAL A 112 16.51 1.26 -11.73
C VAL A 112 16.44 0.03 -10.83
N GLU A 113 16.52 0.22 -9.51
CA GLU A 113 16.37 -0.85 -8.52
C GLU A 113 14.88 -1.25 -8.38
N PRO A 114 14.53 -2.52 -8.61
CA PRO A 114 13.17 -3.00 -8.41
C PRO A 114 12.87 -3.22 -6.92
N LEU A 115 11.79 -2.61 -6.42
CA LEU A 115 11.16 -2.95 -5.14
C LEU A 115 9.87 -3.72 -5.42
N VAL A 116 9.89 -5.03 -5.21
CA VAL A 116 8.80 -5.93 -5.63
C VAL A 116 7.82 -6.17 -4.50
N THR A 117 6.56 -5.79 -4.70
CA THR A 117 5.44 -6.09 -3.80
C THR A 117 4.76 -7.39 -4.23
N MET A 118 4.65 -8.37 -3.34
CA MET A 118 4.14 -9.70 -3.73
C MET A 118 2.61 -9.77 -3.73
N TYR A 119 1.93 -8.93 -2.95
CA TYR A 119 0.47 -8.90 -2.89
C TYR A 119 -0.07 -7.47 -2.73
N HIS A 120 -1.00 -7.09 -3.60
CA HIS A 120 -1.69 -5.80 -3.58
C HIS A 120 -3.18 -6.00 -3.93
N TYR A 121 -3.90 -6.61 -3.01
CA TYR A 121 -5.37 -6.80 -2.99
C TYR A 121 -5.96 -7.77 -4.04
N ASP A 122 -5.18 -8.15 -5.04
CA ASP A 122 -5.57 -8.91 -6.23
C ASP A 122 -5.49 -10.44 -6.05
N LEU A 123 -6.14 -10.93 -4.99
CA LEU A 123 -6.21 -12.35 -4.66
C LEU A 123 -6.81 -13.18 -5.82
N PRO A 124 -6.24 -14.33 -6.19
CA PRO A 124 -6.86 -15.25 -7.13
C PRO A 124 -8.28 -15.63 -6.72
N GLN A 125 -9.22 -15.53 -7.66
CA GLN A 125 -10.65 -15.73 -7.42
C GLN A 125 -10.95 -17.12 -6.84
N ALA A 126 -10.21 -18.14 -7.25
CA ALA A 126 -10.35 -19.50 -6.72
C ALA A 126 -10.03 -19.60 -5.21
N LEU A 127 -9.08 -18.80 -4.70
CA LEU A 127 -8.82 -18.69 -3.26
C LEU A 127 -9.88 -17.82 -2.58
N PHE A 128 -10.30 -16.73 -3.23
CA PHE A 128 -11.35 -15.86 -2.72
C PHE A 128 -12.67 -16.62 -2.47
N GLU A 129 -13.09 -17.48 -3.41
CA GLU A 129 -14.29 -18.32 -3.29
C GLU A 129 -14.21 -19.35 -2.15
N ARG A 130 -13.00 -19.72 -1.74
CA ARG A 130 -12.73 -20.62 -0.59
C ARG A 130 -12.67 -19.87 0.75
N GLY A 131 -13.04 -18.59 0.77
CA GLY A 131 -13.04 -17.74 1.96
C GLY A 131 -11.93 -16.69 1.98
N GLY A 132 -11.07 -16.64 0.96
CA GLY A 132 -9.99 -15.67 0.84
C GLY A 132 -9.12 -15.60 2.10
N TRP A 133 -8.82 -14.39 2.57
CA TRP A 133 -8.01 -14.20 3.78
C TRP A 133 -8.71 -14.59 5.08
N GLU A 134 -10.01 -14.90 5.10
CA GLU A 134 -10.61 -15.51 6.28
C GLU A 134 -10.27 -17.00 6.42
N ASN A 135 -9.74 -17.63 5.37
CA ASN A 135 -9.30 -19.02 5.36
C ASN A 135 -7.78 -19.11 5.53
N ARG A 136 -7.33 -19.82 6.57
CA ARG A 136 -5.89 -20.02 6.89
C ARG A 136 -5.13 -20.73 5.77
N GLU A 137 -5.78 -21.55 4.94
CA GLU A 137 -5.14 -22.19 3.78
C GLU A 137 -4.59 -21.16 2.78
N THR A 138 -5.13 -19.93 2.77
CA THR A 138 -4.61 -18.82 1.96
C THR A 138 -3.22 -18.38 2.41
N CYS A 139 -2.90 -18.47 3.71
CA CYS A 139 -1.56 -18.17 4.23
C CYS A 139 -0.51 -19.13 3.64
N GLU A 140 -0.83 -20.43 3.61
CA GLU A 140 0.05 -21.47 3.08
C GLU A 140 0.21 -21.34 1.55
N ALA A 141 -0.90 -21.07 0.84
CA ALA A 141 -0.87 -20.80 -0.60
C ALA A 141 0.00 -19.57 -0.93
N TYR A 142 -0.13 -18.50 -0.13
CA TYR A 142 0.65 -17.28 -0.31
C TYR A 142 2.13 -17.52 -0.06
N ALA A 143 2.51 -18.28 0.97
CA ALA A 143 3.90 -18.64 1.23
C ALA A 143 4.51 -19.45 0.07
N ALA A 144 3.77 -20.40 -0.50
CA ALA A 144 4.22 -21.17 -1.67
C ALA A 144 4.38 -20.30 -2.93
N TYR A 145 3.48 -19.34 -3.13
CA TYR A 145 3.59 -18.34 -4.20
C TYR A 145 4.80 -17.42 -3.99
N ALA A 146 4.99 -16.87 -2.78
CA ALA A 146 6.12 -16.02 -2.44
C ALA A 146 7.45 -16.74 -2.68
N LYS A 147 7.55 -18.01 -2.26
CA LYS A 147 8.70 -18.87 -2.55
C LYS A 147 8.97 -18.98 -4.05
N THR A 148 7.94 -19.22 -4.86
CA THR A 148 8.07 -19.28 -6.32
C THR A 148 8.64 -17.96 -6.87
N CYS A 149 8.17 -16.82 -6.37
CA CYS A 149 8.71 -15.51 -6.75
C CYS A 149 10.19 -15.36 -6.36
N PHE A 150 10.58 -15.78 -5.15
CA PHE A 150 11.99 -15.73 -4.73
C PHE A 150 12.88 -16.64 -5.60
N GLU A 151 12.43 -17.86 -5.91
CA GLU A 151 13.16 -18.79 -6.79
C GLU A 151 13.35 -18.25 -8.21
N ARG A 152 12.38 -17.47 -8.71
CA ARG A 152 12.36 -16.98 -10.10
C ARG A 152 13.01 -15.60 -10.28
N PHE A 153 13.02 -14.77 -9.24
CA PHE A 153 13.43 -13.36 -9.34
C PHE A 153 14.45 -12.91 -8.28
N GLY A 154 14.66 -13.70 -7.21
CA GLY A 154 15.51 -13.34 -6.07
C GLY A 154 17.01 -13.26 -6.38
N ASP A 155 17.43 -13.65 -7.59
CA ASP A 155 18.79 -13.43 -8.08
C ASP A 155 19.06 -11.97 -8.48
N ARG A 156 17.99 -11.18 -8.70
CA ARG A 156 18.03 -9.81 -9.23
C ARG A 156 17.26 -8.79 -8.38
N VAL A 157 16.33 -9.24 -7.54
CA VAL A 157 15.49 -8.38 -6.69
C VAL A 157 16.02 -8.37 -5.26
N HIS A 158 16.45 -7.20 -4.78
CA HIS A 158 17.00 -7.05 -3.43
C HIS A 158 16.03 -6.41 -2.43
N TYR A 159 14.92 -5.83 -2.88
CA TYR A 159 13.91 -5.25 -2.02
C TYR A 159 12.55 -5.89 -2.28
N TRP A 160 12.05 -6.60 -1.28
CA TRP A 160 10.78 -7.30 -1.31
C TRP A 160 9.81 -6.69 -0.32
N ALA A 161 8.56 -6.46 -0.72
CA ALA A 161 7.45 -6.20 0.17
C ALA A 161 6.49 -7.40 0.10
N THR A 162 6.13 -7.98 1.24
CA THR A 162 5.17 -9.09 1.29
C THR A 162 3.79 -8.62 0.87
N ILE A 163 3.12 -7.92 1.78
CA ILE A 163 1.74 -7.47 1.64
C ILE A 163 1.74 -5.95 1.69
N ASN A 164 0.98 -5.34 0.78
CA ASN A 164 0.65 -3.92 0.84
C ASN A 164 -0.64 -3.68 1.60
N GLU A 165 -0.59 -2.75 2.56
CA GLU A 165 -1.73 -2.15 3.25
C GLU A 165 -2.76 -3.16 3.77
N PRO A 166 -2.34 -4.14 4.62
CA PRO A 166 -3.30 -5.09 5.20
C PRO A 166 -4.37 -4.37 6.03
N ASN A 167 -4.01 -3.23 6.63
CA ASN A 167 -4.96 -2.40 7.35
C ASN A 167 -6.02 -1.79 6.43
N TYR A 168 -5.61 -1.06 5.39
CA TYR A 168 -6.55 -0.44 4.45
C TYR A 168 -7.41 -1.47 3.71
N GLU A 169 -6.82 -2.58 3.24
CA GLU A 169 -7.55 -3.65 2.55
C GLU A 169 -8.69 -4.17 3.41
N THR A 170 -8.38 -4.62 4.62
CA THR A 170 -9.38 -5.25 5.47
C THR A 170 -10.40 -4.24 6.00
N GLN A 171 -10.04 -2.96 6.15
CA GLN A 171 -11.00 -1.89 6.39
C GLN A 171 -12.01 -1.77 5.26
N CYS A 172 -11.55 -1.70 4.01
CA CYS A 172 -12.43 -1.54 2.86
C CYS A 172 -13.28 -2.81 2.61
N CYS A 173 -12.72 -3.99 2.83
CA CYS A 173 -13.37 -5.28 2.60
C CYS A 173 -14.41 -5.64 3.68
N TYR A 174 -14.09 -5.36 4.95
CA TYR A 174 -14.82 -5.90 6.11
C TYR A 174 -15.34 -4.84 7.10
N ALA A 175 -14.93 -3.57 7.02
CA ALA A 175 -15.45 -2.53 7.92
C ALA A 175 -16.35 -1.53 7.17
N ALA A 176 -15.81 -0.86 6.16
CA ALA A 176 -16.58 0.01 5.29
C ALA A 176 -17.43 -0.80 4.28
N GLY A 177 -16.92 -1.96 3.84
CA GLY A 177 -17.63 -2.86 2.93
C GLY A 177 -17.74 -2.35 1.49
N ASN A 178 -16.87 -1.43 1.08
CA ASN A 178 -16.80 -0.90 -0.28
C ASN A 178 -15.95 -1.75 -1.23
N TYR A 179 -15.08 -2.64 -0.72
CA TYR A 179 -14.30 -3.60 -1.50
C TYR A 179 -14.86 -5.01 -1.35
N PRO A 180 -14.63 -5.94 -2.30
CA PRO A 180 -15.05 -7.34 -2.15
C PRO A 180 -14.42 -7.97 -0.89
N PRO A 181 -15.19 -8.67 -0.03
CA PRO A 181 -16.53 -9.24 -0.25
C PRO A 181 -17.72 -8.33 0.12
N ASN A 182 -17.50 -7.03 0.36
CA ASN A 182 -18.49 -6.02 0.74
C ASN A 182 -19.16 -6.30 2.09
N VAL A 183 -18.35 -6.56 3.11
CA VAL A 183 -18.79 -6.94 4.46
C VAL A 183 -18.60 -5.76 5.43
N GLN A 184 -19.45 -5.68 6.45
CA GLN A 184 -19.37 -4.69 7.55
C GLN A 184 -19.40 -5.43 8.90
N ASP A 185 -18.31 -6.14 9.20
CA ASP A 185 -18.09 -6.97 10.39
C ASP A 185 -16.61 -6.89 10.83
N LEU A 186 -16.35 -6.24 11.97
CA LEU A 186 -15.00 -6.12 12.52
C LEU A 186 -14.40 -7.45 12.98
N GLY A 187 -15.20 -8.43 13.44
CA GLY A 187 -14.67 -9.74 13.82
C GLY A 187 -14.08 -10.47 12.62
N ARG A 188 -14.77 -10.41 11.47
CA ARG A 188 -14.26 -10.94 10.20
C ARG A 188 -13.06 -10.15 9.69
N ARG A 189 -13.04 -8.82 9.90
CA ARG A 189 -11.86 -7.99 9.62
C ARG A 189 -10.63 -8.50 10.39
N TRP A 190 -10.75 -8.72 11.70
CA TRP A 190 -9.63 -9.15 12.53
C TRP A 190 -9.09 -10.52 12.14
N ARG A 191 -9.97 -11.44 11.76
CA ARG A 191 -9.59 -12.74 11.20
C ARG A 191 -8.78 -12.59 9.91
N ALA A 192 -9.29 -11.81 8.94
CA ALA A 192 -8.62 -11.59 7.67
C ALA A 192 -7.27 -10.88 7.84
N MET A 193 -7.21 -9.85 8.69
CA MET A 193 -5.97 -9.14 9.04
C MET A 193 -4.94 -10.10 9.64
N TYR A 194 -5.36 -10.93 10.59
CA TYR A 194 -4.46 -11.88 11.23
C TYR A 194 -3.83 -12.86 10.23
N HIS A 195 -4.63 -13.41 9.31
CA HIS A 195 -4.12 -14.31 8.28
C HIS A 195 -3.26 -13.63 7.22
N LEU A 196 -3.51 -12.36 6.88
CA LEU A 196 -2.58 -11.56 6.07
C LEU A 196 -1.21 -11.50 6.76
N LEU A 197 -1.18 -11.11 8.05
CA LEU A 197 0.07 -10.99 8.82
C LEU A 197 0.77 -12.33 9.02
N LEU A 198 0.02 -13.40 9.27
CA LEU A 198 0.54 -14.76 9.37
C LEU A 198 1.14 -15.23 8.02
N GLY A 199 0.43 -14.99 6.91
CA GLY A 199 0.92 -15.28 5.56
C GLY A 199 2.19 -14.50 5.22
N SER A 200 2.27 -13.22 5.62
CA SER A 200 3.50 -12.43 5.51
C SER A 200 4.64 -13.07 6.30
N ALA A 201 4.43 -13.45 7.55
CA ALA A 201 5.46 -14.08 8.37
C ALA A 201 5.94 -15.42 7.78
N MET A 202 5.02 -16.24 7.24
CA MET A 202 5.37 -17.46 6.50
C MET A 202 6.20 -17.18 5.24
N ALA A 203 5.86 -16.14 4.48
CA ALA A 203 6.65 -15.73 3.31
C ALA A 203 8.06 -15.25 3.70
N VAL A 204 8.20 -14.50 4.80
CA VAL A 204 9.51 -14.13 5.35
C VAL A 204 10.30 -15.37 5.76
N ALA A 205 9.65 -16.36 6.39
CA ALA A 205 10.31 -17.61 6.75
C ALA A 205 10.84 -18.36 5.52
N GLU A 206 10.07 -18.46 4.43
CA GLU A 206 10.55 -19.03 3.15
C GLU A 206 11.72 -18.21 2.57
N PHE A 207 11.67 -16.88 2.67
CA PHE A 207 12.77 -16.01 2.23
C PHE A 207 14.09 -16.33 2.97
N ARG A 208 14.03 -16.49 4.30
CA ARG A 208 15.20 -16.83 5.11
C ARG A 208 15.67 -18.26 4.89
N ALA A 209 14.74 -19.22 4.84
CA ALA A 209 15.07 -20.64 4.68
C ALA A 209 15.74 -20.93 3.33
N GLY A 210 15.34 -20.21 2.27
CA GLY A 210 15.97 -20.30 0.96
C GLY A 210 17.34 -19.61 0.86
N GLY A 211 17.75 -18.84 1.87
CA GLY A 211 19.00 -18.08 1.86
C GLY A 211 19.02 -16.96 0.81
N TYR A 212 17.85 -16.44 0.42
CA TYR A 212 17.74 -15.35 -0.54
C TYR A 212 18.37 -14.07 0.03
N GLN A 213 18.96 -13.28 -0.86
CA GLN A 213 19.67 -12.06 -0.50
C GLN A 213 18.76 -10.84 -0.60
N GLY A 214 19.08 -9.76 0.11
CA GLY A 214 18.30 -8.53 0.12
C GLY A 214 17.53 -8.31 1.42
N MET A 215 16.59 -7.38 1.36
CA MET A 215 15.71 -6.99 2.46
C MET A 215 14.26 -7.35 2.12
N ILE A 216 13.54 -7.88 3.10
CA ILE A 216 12.11 -8.17 2.99
C ILE A 216 11.31 -7.38 4.03
N GLY A 217 10.28 -6.68 3.56
CA GLY A 217 9.44 -5.77 4.32
C GLY A 217 7.96 -6.12 4.23
N LEU A 218 7.17 -5.42 5.03
CA LEU A 218 5.72 -5.31 4.86
C LEU A 218 5.40 -3.83 4.67
N VAL A 219 4.42 -3.51 3.83
CA VAL A 219 4.00 -2.12 3.57
C VAL A 219 2.68 -1.87 4.28
N ASN A 220 2.61 -0.86 5.14
CA ASN A 220 1.38 -0.50 5.85
C ASN A 220 0.98 0.96 5.57
N ASP A 221 -0.32 1.20 5.42
CA ASP A 221 -0.92 2.52 5.51
C ASP A 221 -0.84 3.00 6.96
N SER A 222 0.16 3.85 7.24
CA SER A 222 0.38 4.36 8.60
C SER A 222 0.02 5.83 8.69
N TYR A 223 -0.52 6.22 9.84
CA TYR A 223 -1.06 7.56 10.07
C TYR A 223 -0.40 8.20 11.28
N SER A 224 -0.09 9.50 11.19
CA SER A 224 0.15 10.30 12.39
C SER A 224 -1.16 10.38 13.16
N ILE A 225 -1.23 9.80 14.35
CA ILE A 225 -2.41 9.87 15.22
C ILE A 225 -2.26 11.06 16.15
N GLU A 226 -3.16 12.04 16.03
CA GLU A 226 -3.09 13.31 16.75
C GLU A 226 -4.42 13.66 17.43
N THR A 227 -4.39 14.58 18.39
CA THR A 227 -5.58 15.06 19.10
C THR A 227 -5.61 16.58 19.12
N LEU A 228 -6.81 17.17 19.06
CA LEU A 228 -7.00 18.63 19.20
C LEU A 228 -7.01 19.10 20.66
N VAL A 229 -7.18 18.16 21.60
CA VAL A 229 -7.23 18.40 23.03
C VAL A 229 -6.22 17.48 23.71
N ASP A 230 -5.54 18.00 24.73
CA ASP A 230 -4.52 17.27 25.51
C ASP A 230 -5.02 16.95 26.92
N ASP A 231 -5.88 15.93 27.03
CA ASP A 231 -6.33 15.35 28.30
C ASP A 231 -6.32 13.81 28.27
N GLU A 232 -6.57 13.19 29.42
CA GLU A 232 -6.52 11.73 29.56
C GLU A 232 -7.48 10.99 28.62
N SER A 233 -8.68 11.54 28.39
CA SER A 233 -9.68 10.91 27.52
C SER A 233 -9.26 10.93 26.06
N TYR A 234 -8.71 12.06 25.59
CA TYR A 234 -8.18 12.19 24.23
C TYR A 234 -6.92 11.34 24.03
N ARG A 235 -6.01 11.28 25.00
CA ARG A 235 -4.83 10.39 24.93
C ARG A 235 -5.23 8.91 24.86
N LYS A 236 -6.28 8.50 25.59
CA LYS A 236 -6.82 7.14 25.49
C LYS A 236 -7.42 6.87 24.10
N ALA A 237 -8.12 7.83 23.52
CA ALA A 237 -8.65 7.71 22.16
C ALA A 237 -7.53 7.59 21.11
N ALA A 238 -6.49 8.43 21.23
CA ALA A 238 -5.29 8.36 20.41
C ALA A 238 -4.61 6.99 20.49
N HIS A 239 -4.42 6.47 21.69
CA HIS A 239 -3.86 5.14 21.88
C HIS A 239 -4.72 4.04 21.22
N CYS A 240 -6.05 4.06 21.41
CA CYS A 240 -6.94 3.10 20.73
C CYS A 240 -6.88 3.21 19.21
N ALA A 241 -6.80 4.43 18.67
CA ALA A 241 -6.69 4.66 17.23
C ALA A 241 -5.35 4.16 16.68
N ASP A 242 -4.25 4.39 17.39
CA ASP A 242 -2.93 3.89 17.01
C ASP A 242 -2.87 2.37 17.01
N LEU A 243 -3.48 1.69 18.00
CA LEU A 243 -3.67 0.23 17.98
C LEU A 243 -4.48 -0.22 16.76
N PHE A 244 -5.58 0.47 16.44
CA PHE A 244 -6.50 0.10 15.38
C PHE A 244 -5.95 0.31 13.96
N TYR A 245 -5.17 1.37 13.74
CA TYR A 245 -4.70 1.76 12.41
C TYR A 245 -3.25 1.36 12.13
N ASN A 246 -2.37 1.47 13.13
CA ASN A 246 -0.93 1.31 12.93
C ASN A 246 -0.40 0.04 13.59
N ARG A 247 -0.49 -0.05 14.92
CA ARG A 247 0.26 -1.04 15.71
C ARG A 247 -0.26 -2.47 15.60
N CYS A 248 -1.53 -2.69 15.27
CA CYS A 248 -2.03 -4.05 14.99
C CYS A 248 -1.28 -4.71 13.81
N VAL A 249 -0.77 -3.92 12.87
CA VAL A 249 0.07 -4.39 11.76
C VAL A 249 1.55 -4.24 12.11
N ASN A 250 1.97 -3.02 12.50
CA ASN A 250 3.38 -2.67 12.64
C ASN A 250 4.08 -3.46 13.76
N ASP A 251 3.48 -3.58 14.96
CA ASP A 251 4.07 -4.40 16.03
C ASP A 251 4.16 -5.87 15.58
N THR A 252 3.11 -6.38 14.93
CA THR A 252 3.05 -7.77 14.49
C THR A 252 4.16 -8.13 13.49
N CYS A 253 4.42 -7.27 12.50
CA CYS A 253 5.44 -7.57 11.48
C CYS A 253 6.87 -7.19 11.91
N VAL A 254 7.04 -6.16 12.76
CA VAL A 254 8.36 -5.70 13.20
C VAL A 254 8.83 -6.45 14.45
N LEU A 255 7.96 -6.65 15.43
CA LEU A 255 8.28 -7.28 16.71
C LEU A 255 7.91 -8.77 16.75
N GLY A 256 7.08 -9.24 15.81
CA GLY A 256 6.68 -10.64 15.71
C GLY A 256 5.53 -11.04 16.63
N GLU A 257 4.81 -10.06 17.18
CA GLU A 257 3.62 -10.28 18.01
C GLU A 257 2.64 -9.10 17.93
N PRO A 258 1.31 -9.36 17.95
CA PRO A 258 0.33 -8.28 18.03
C PRO A 258 0.41 -7.57 19.39
N PRO A 259 0.05 -6.27 19.47
CA PRO A 259 0.08 -5.54 20.73
C PRO A 259 -0.83 -6.21 21.77
N ARG A 260 -0.32 -6.40 22.98
CA ARG A 260 -1.06 -7.08 24.05
C ARG A 260 -2.35 -6.36 24.42
N ASP A 261 -2.28 -5.04 24.55
CA ASP A 261 -3.42 -4.16 24.83
C ASP A 261 -4.48 -4.20 23.71
N PHE A 262 -4.07 -4.32 22.45
CA PHE A 262 -4.97 -4.56 21.33
C PHE A 262 -5.72 -5.89 21.49
N VAL A 263 -5.02 -7.00 21.77
CA VAL A 263 -5.64 -8.32 21.97
C VAL A 263 -6.59 -8.30 23.18
N GLU A 264 -6.17 -7.72 24.30
CA GLU A 264 -7.01 -7.57 25.50
C GLU A 264 -8.29 -6.77 25.19
N LYS A 265 -8.19 -5.73 24.36
CA LYS A 265 -9.34 -4.93 23.93
C LYS A 265 -10.28 -5.74 23.04
N LEU A 266 -9.77 -6.55 22.11
CA LEU A 266 -10.60 -7.40 21.25
C LEU A 266 -11.40 -8.43 22.09
N VAL A 267 -10.76 -9.05 23.08
CA VAL A 267 -11.43 -9.98 24.01
C VAL A 267 -12.48 -9.26 24.84
N ALA A 268 -12.17 -8.08 25.36
CA ALA A 268 -13.10 -7.29 26.16
C ALA A 268 -14.35 -6.86 25.37
N ASP A 269 -14.21 -6.63 24.06
CA ASP A 269 -15.32 -6.32 23.16
C ASP A 269 -16.06 -7.57 22.65
N GLY A 270 -15.60 -8.77 23.02
CA GLY A 270 -16.26 -10.04 22.72
C GLY A 270 -16.00 -10.59 21.31
N TYR A 271 -14.91 -10.18 20.65
CA TYR A 271 -14.53 -10.75 19.36
C TYR A 271 -14.03 -12.20 19.50
N ASP A 272 -14.40 -13.04 18.54
CA ASP A 272 -13.92 -14.42 18.43
C ASP A 272 -12.51 -14.45 17.86
N LEU A 273 -11.54 -14.93 18.65
CA LEU A 273 -10.13 -15.07 18.27
C LEU A 273 -9.72 -16.53 18.01
N SER A 274 -10.67 -17.45 17.84
CA SER A 274 -10.39 -18.89 17.63
C SER A 274 -9.62 -19.22 16.33
N TYR A 275 -9.43 -18.23 15.45
CA TYR A 275 -8.59 -18.34 14.27
C TYR A 275 -7.09 -18.29 14.58
N VAL A 276 -6.71 -17.82 15.79
CA VAL A 276 -5.32 -17.88 16.28
C VAL A 276 -5.07 -19.30 16.77
N LEU A 277 -4.12 -20.00 16.15
CA LEU A 277 -3.82 -21.40 16.47
C LEU A 277 -2.52 -21.53 17.25
N ASP A 278 -2.40 -22.64 17.98
CA ASP A 278 -1.17 -23.00 18.68
C ASP A 278 0.01 -23.06 17.69
N GLY A 279 1.11 -22.39 18.03
CA GLY A 279 2.32 -22.30 17.22
C GLY A 279 2.38 -21.10 16.26
N ASP A 280 1.29 -20.35 16.08
CA ASP A 280 1.32 -19.15 15.23
C ASP A 280 2.25 -18.06 15.82
N ASP A 281 2.44 -18.04 17.14
CA ASP A 281 3.37 -17.13 17.81
C ASP A 281 4.84 -17.39 17.44
N GLU A 282 5.22 -18.65 17.21
CA GLU A 282 6.54 -18.99 16.68
C GLU A 282 6.70 -18.54 15.22
N ILE A 283 5.66 -18.72 14.41
CA ILE A 283 5.65 -18.29 13.00
C ILE A 283 5.85 -16.78 12.92
N LEU A 284 5.06 -15.99 13.65
CA LEU A 284 5.16 -14.53 13.66
C LEU A 284 6.54 -14.05 14.16
N ARG A 285 7.06 -14.61 15.26
CA ARG A 285 8.39 -14.25 15.79
C ARG A 285 9.54 -14.59 14.84
N SER A 286 9.42 -15.66 14.07
CA SER A 286 10.44 -16.06 13.09
C SER A 286 10.37 -15.28 11.77
N GLY A 287 9.21 -14.68 11.48
CA GLY A 287 8.89 -13.99 10.23
C GLY A 287 8.94 -12.47 10.30
N THR A 288 9.79 -11.88 11.16
CA THR A 288 9.91 -10.42 11.28
C THR A 288 10.64 -9.78 10.10
N VAL A 289 10.22 -8.55 9.77
CA VAL A 289 10.69 -7.83 8.58
C VAL A 289 12.02 -7.11 8.79
N ASP A 290 12.78 -6.91 7.71
CA ASP A 290 14.01 -6.11 7.70
C ASP A 290 13.76 -4.60 7.68
N TYR A 291 12.58 -4.18 7.19
CA TYR A 291 12.16 -2.78 7.11
C TYR A 291 10.64 -2.68 7.14
N LEU A 292 10.13 -1.53 7.56
CA LEU A 292 8.72 -1.19 7.45
C LEU A 292 8.53 -0.24 6.25
N GLY A 293 7.73 -0.68 5.28
CA GLY A 293 7.23 0.17 4.22
C GLY A 293 6.07 1.02 4.72
N VAL A 294 6.09 2.31 4.43
CA VAL A 294 5.12 3.28 4.94
C VAL A 294 4.43 3.96 3.77
N ASN A 295 3.12 3.70 3.65
CA ASN A 295 2.23 4.49 2.80
C ASN A 295 1.66 5.60 3.68
N ALA A 296 1.96 6.85 3.34
CA ALA A 296 1.62 8.01 4.16
C ALA A 296 1.00 9.10 3.30
N TYR A 297 -0.22 9.52 3.63
CA TYR A 297 -0.95 10.53 2.86
C TYR A 297 -1.48 11.68 3.71
N LEU A 298 -1.97 11.39 4.91
CA LEU A 298 -2.59 12.36 5.82
C LEU A 298 -2.49 11.88 7.27
N ARG A 299 -2.77 12.76 8.23
CA ARG A 299 -2.88 12.40 9.66
C ARG A 299 -4.32 12.04 10.02
N TYR A 300 -4.50 11.27 11.08
CA TYR A 300 -5.81 11.06 11.70
C TYR A 300 -5.88 11.81 13.02
N LEU A 301 -6.74 12.83 13.05
CA LEU A 301 -7.19 13.44 14.28
C LEU A 301 -8.26 12.56 14.92
N VAL A 302 -8.18 12.38 16.24
CA VAL A 302 -9.15 11.55 16.97
C VAL A 302 -9.62 12.20 18.26
N LYS A 303 -10.80 11.78 18.69
CA LYS A 303 -11.46 12.21 19.93
C LYS A 303 -12.09 11.03 20.67
N PRO A 304 -12.43 11.20 21.96
CA PRO A 304 -13.11 10.16 22.73
C PRO A 304 -14.40 9.70 22.06
N TYR A 305 -14.62 8.39 22.07
CA TYR A 305 -15.90 7.81 21.69
C TYR A 305 -17.02 8.36 22.59
N THR A 306 -18.10 8.82 21.95
CA THR A 306 -19.25 9.42 22.64
C THR A 306 -20.43 8.45 22.67
N GLN A 307 -20.89 7.98 21.51
CA GLN A 307 -22.06 7.12 21.37
C GLN A 307 -22.13 6.48 19.97
N GLY A 308 -23.03 5.51 19.81
CA GLY A 308 -23.34 4.89 18.53
C GLY A 308 -22.67 3.53 18.33
N GLU A 309 -23.04 2.86 17.24
CA GLU A 309 -22.38 1.62 16.83
C GLU A 309 -21.14 1.94 15.99
N THR A 310 -20.26 0.96 15.87
CA THR A 310 -19.13 1.07 14.96
C THR A 310 -19.63 1.37 13.55
N HIS A 311 -19.07 2.40 12.93
CA HIS A 311 -19.35 2.81 11.57
C HIS A 311 -18.07 3.33 10.92
N LEU A 312 -17.72 2.76 9.76
CA LEU A 312 -16.62 3.26 8.94
C LEU A 312 -17.15 3.57 7.55
N LYS A 313 -16.77 4.72 7.00
CA LYS A 313 -17.13 5.16 5.66
C LYS A 313 -15.90 5.76 4.98
N MET A 314 -15.67 5.35 3.73
CA MET A 314 -14.62 5.89 2.87
C MET A 314 -15.17 6.97 1.94
N SER A 315 -14.33 7.94 1.57
CA SER A 315 -14.67 8.97 0.56
C SER A 315 -14.39 8.44 -0.85
N ASN A 316 -15.45 8.18 -1.61
CA ASN A 316 -15.36 7.51 -2.92
C ASN A 316 -16.09 8.27 -4.05
N SER A 317 -16.69 9.42 -3.77
CA SER A 317 -17.48 10.15 -4.79
C SER A 317 -16.71 11.24 -5.52
N GLY A 318 -15.54 11.65 -5.02
CA GLY A 318 -14.80 12.82 -5.53
C GLY A 318 -15.56 14.13 -5.42
N LYS A 319 -16.55 14.18 -4.51
CA LYS A 319 -17.35 15.36 -4.23
C LYS A 319 -16.98 15.89 -2.85
N LYS A 320 -16.64 17.17 -2.81
CA LYS A 320 -16.41 17.88 -1.55
C LYS A 320 -17.62 17.75 -0.62
N GLY A 321 -17.38 17.40 0.64
CA GLY A 321 -18.40 17.05 1.63
C GLY A 321 -18.59 15.54 1.81
N ASP A 322 -18.12 14.69 0.87
CA ASP A 322 -18.06 13.25 1.08
C ASP A 322 -16.74 12.89 1.78
N ARG A 323 -16.84 12.65 3.09
CA ARG A 323 -15.68 12.56 3.96
C ARG A 323 -15.48 11.14 4.49
N VAL A 324 -14.22 10.84 4.82
CA VAL A 324 -13.90 9.67 5.64
C VAL A 324 -14.49 9.89 7.04
N GLU A 325 -15.21 8.90 7.54
CA GLU A 325 -15.82 8.89 8.87
C GLU A 325 -15.50 7.57 9.54
N ALA A 326 -15.09 7.63 10.81
CA ALA A 326 -15.02 6.44 11.63
C ALA A 326 -15.48 6.74 13.05
N VAL A 327 -16.43 5.93 13.51
CA VAL A 327 -16.77 5.73 14.91
C VAL A 327 -16.41 4.28 15.20
N VAL A 328 -15.51 4.03 16.14
CA VAL A 328 -15.22 2.67 16.60
C VAL A 328 -15.72 2.57 18.03
N LYS A 329 -16.86 1.88 18.20
CA LYS A 329 -17.59 1.81 19.45
C LYS A 329 -16.68 1.39 20.59
N ASN A 330 -16.65 2.16 21.68
CA ASN A 330 -15.79 1.96 22.85
C ASN A 330 -14.28 2.18 22.62
N TRP A 331 -13.88 2.75 21.48
CA TRP A 331 -12.47 3.02 21.16
C TRP A 331 -12.22 4.52 20.96
N PHE A 332 -12.70 5.08 19.85
CA PHE A 332 -12.47 6.47 19.43
C PHE A 332 -13.47 6.89 18.34
N GLU A 333 -13.47 8.18 18.02
CA GLU A 333 -14.07 8.75 16.80
C GLU A 333 -13.01 9.55 16.05
N LEU A 334 -13.07 9.57 14.72
CA LEU A 334 -12.29 10.52 13.93
C LEU A 334 -12.79 11.94 14.22
N ASP A 335 -11.84 12.84 14.44
CA ASP A 335 -12.04 14.26 14.61
C ASP A 335 -11.53 15.02 13.38
N ARG A 336 -11.77 16.34 13.32
CA ARG A 336 -11.38 17.17 12.18
C ARG A 336 -10.96 18.57 12.61
N ASP A 337 -9.95 19.08 11.93
CA ASP A 337 -9.58 20.49 11.99
C ASP A 337 -10.03 21.18 10.70
N GLU A 338 -11.17 21.87 10.77
CA GLU A 338 -11.76 22.57 9.60
C GLU A 338 -10.89 23.77 9.15
N SER A 339 -9.79 24.10 9.84
CA SER A 339 -8.84 25.12 9.41
C SER A 339 -7.76 24.62 8.44
N ILE A 340 -7.58 23.30 8.33
CA ILE A 340 -6.56 22.70 7.45
C ILE A 340 -7.15 22.45 6.06
N PRO A 341 -6.43 22.78 4.98
CA PRO A 341 -6.92 22.55 3.62
C PRO A 341 -7.11 21.06 3.32
N THR A 342 -8.11 20.79 2.49
CA THR A 342 -8.38 19.45 1.92
C THR A 342 -8.38 19.50 0.40
N ASN A 343 -8.11 18.36 -0.24
CA ASN A 343 -8.34 18.19 -1.68
C ASN A 343 -9.83 17.94 -2.02
N ASP A 344 -10.14 17.66 -3.28
CA ASP A 344 -11.51 17.44 -3.76
C ASP A 344 -12.23 16.22 -3.12
N TRP A 345 -11.46 15.29 -2.54
CA TRP A 345 -11.94 14.11 -1.81
C TRP A 345 -11.99 14.33 -0.28
N ASP A 346 -11.89 15.57 0.18
CA ASP A 346 -11.80 15.93 1.60
C ASP A 346 -10.65 15.23 2.36
N MET A 347 -9.58 14.87 1.63
CA MET A 347 -8.35 14.38 2.26
C MET A 347 -7.53 15.56 2.73
N GLU A 348 -7.18 15.57 4.02
CA GLU A 348 -6.39 16.63 4.66
C GLU A 348 -4.99 16.73 4.02
N ILE A 349 -4.52 17.97 3.79
CA ILE A 349 -3.17 18.25 3.31
C ILE A 349 -2.37 18.81 4.48
N TYR A 350 -1.67 17.93 5.19
CA TYR A 350 -0.85 18.27 6.36
C TYR A 350 0.56 17.65 6.27
N PRO A 351 1.50 18.29 5.55
CA PRO A 351 2.81 17.68 5.26
C PRO A 351 3.67 17.37 6.48
N LYS A 352 3.51 18.13 7.57
CA LYS A 352 4.20 17.86 8.85
C LYS A 352 3.76 16.53 9.48
N GLY A 353 2.58 16.02 9.11
CA GLY A 353 2.10 14.71 9.55
C GLY A 353 3.07 13.58 9.21
N LEU A 354 3.78 13.66 8.07
CA LEU A 354 4.80 12.66 7.72
C LEU A 354 5.99 12.67 8.69
N TYR A 355 6.43 13.87 9.12
CA TYR A 355 7.46 14.00 10.14
C TYR A 355 6.98 13.40 11.48
N ASN A 356 5.78 13.78 11.93
CA ASN A 356 5.22 13.30 13.20
C ASN A 356 5.09 11.78 13.21
N LEU A 357 4.59 11.19 12.11
CA LEU A 357 4.51 9.74 11.92
C LEU A 357 5.89 9.08 12.02
N LEU A 358 6.87 9.59 11.28
CA LEU A 358 8.22 9.01 11.25
C LEU A 358 8.91 9.05 12.62
N MET A 359 8.73 10.14 13.38
CA MET A 359 9.25 10.22 14.75
C MET A 359 8.55 9.20 15.67
N ALA A 360 7.22 9.09 15.60
CA ALA A 360 6.47 8.11 16.39
C ALA A 360 6.87 6.66 16.06
N LEU A 361 7.06 6.34 14.78
CA LEU A 361 7.54 5.03 14.35
C LEU A 361 8.98 4.77 14.80
N HIS A 362 9.86 5.78 14.76
CA HIS A 362 11.23 5.67 15.25
C HIS A 362 11.28 5.41 16.77
N ASP A 363 10.43 6.08 17.55
CA ASP A 363 10.34 5.85 19.00
C ASP A 363 9.87 4.41 19.33
N LEU A 364 8.96 3.85 18.53
CA LEU A 364 8.46 2.49 18.69
C LEU A 364 9.45 1.43 18.17
N TYR A 365 10.14 1.72 17.06
CA TYR A 365 11.00 0.77 16.33
C TYR A 365 12.36 1.39 15.99
N PRO A 366 13.20 1.73 17.00
CA PRO A 366 14.42 2.52 16.79
C PRO A 366 15.47 1.84 15.90
N ASP A 367 15.44 0.50 15.82
CA ASP A 367 16.37 -0.31 15.02
C ASP A 367 15.81 -0.67 13.62
N THR A 368 14.58 -0.27 13.30
CA THR A 368 13.90 -0.62 12.05
C THR A 368 14.04 0.50 11.02
N PRO A 369 14.60 0.22 9.83
CA PRO A 369 14.59 1.17 8.72
C PRO A 369 13.20 1.35 8.13
N PHE A 370 12.93 2.55 7.63
CA PHE A 370 11.69 2.89 6.94
C PHE A 370 11.93 3.16 5.45
N ILE A 371 10.95 2.81 4.62
CA ILE A 371 10.89 3.25 3.22
C ILE A 371 9.51 3.85 2.99
N ILE A 372 9.44 5.11 2.55
CA ILE A 372 8.15 5.71 2.18
C ILE A 372 7.75 5.10 0.83
N THR A 373 6.90 4.08 0.88
CA THR A 373 6.54 3.26 -0.28
C THR A 373 5.42 3.88 -1.12
N GLU A 374 4.65 4.81 -0.54
CA GLU A 374 3.69 5.67 -1.23
C GLU A 374 3.52 7.00 -0.51
N ASN A 375 3.65 8.11 -1.25
CA ASN A 375 3.13 9.43 -0.88
C ASN A 375 2.74 10.17 -2.16
N GLY A 376 1.56 10.76 -2.19
CA GLY A 376 1.08 11.45 -3.38
C GLY A 376 -0.26 12.14 -3.19
N ILE A 377 -0.70 12.83 -4.24
CA ILE A 377 -1.98 13.55 -4.23
C ILE A 377 -2.73 13.35 -5.54
N GLY A 378 -4.02 13.07 -5.40
CA GLY A 378 -4.94 12.83 -6.51
C GLY A 378 -5.85 14.02 -6.76
N TYR A 379 -5.97 14.44 -8.01
CA TYR A 379 -6.86 15.51 -8.47
C TYR A 379 -7.47 15.16 -9.83
N HIS A 380 -8.49 15.91 -10.22
CA HIS A 380 -8.96 15.93 -11.61
C HIS A 380 -7.97 16.73 -12.46
N GLU A 381 -7.59 16.18 -13.61
CA GLU A 381 -6.66 16.85 -14.53
C GLU A 381 -7.09 16.71 -15.97
N HIS A 382 -6.74 17.70 -16.76
CA HIS A 382 -7.03 17.80 -18.19
C HIS A 382 -5.81 18.35 -18.92
N LEU A 383 -5.70 18.01 -20.20
CA LEU A 383 -4.71 18.60 -21.10
C LEU A 383 -5.10 20.05 -21.43
N ASP A 384 -4.11 20.93 -21.49
CA ASP A 384 -4.28 22.27 -22.05
C ASP A 384 -4.36 22.23 -23.60
N GLU A 385 -4.50 23.41 -24.23
CA GLU A 385 -4.58 23.52 -25.69
C GLU A 385 -3.30 23.04 -26.42
N LEU A 386 -2.19 22.93 -25.70
CA LEU A 386 -0.89 22.49 -26.21
C LEU A 386 -0.60 21.01 -25.90
N GLY A 387 -1.50 20.34 -25.18
CA GLY A 387 -1.35 18.93 -24.80
C GLY A 387 -0.48 18.70 -23.55
N ASN A 388 -0.35 19.69 -22.66
CA ASN A 388 0.39 19.60 -21.39
C ASN A 388 -0.56 19.53 -20.18
N VAL A 389 -0.04 19.08 -19.04
CA VAL A 389 -0.73 19.10 -17.75
C VAL A 389 0.07 19.94 -16.76
N HIS A 390 -0.57 20.99 -16.25
CA HIS A 390 0.00 21.86 -15.23
C HIS A 390 -0.54 21.50 -13.84
N ASP A 391 0.32 20.93 -13.00
CA ASP A 391 -0.04 20.38 -11.69
C ASP A 391 0.80 20.94 -10.52
N PRO A 392 0.81 22.28 -10.33
CA PRO A 392 1.63 22.93 -9.30
C PRO A 392 1.28 22.47 -7.87
N TYR A 393 0.04 22.07 -7.62
CA TYR A 393 -0.39 21.52 -6.34
C TYR A 393 0.31 20.20 -5.98
N ARG A 394 0.65 19.38 -6.99
CA ARG A 394 1.36 18.11 -6.78
C ARG A 394 2.81 18.36 -6.43
N ILE A 395 3.43 19.33 -7.10
CA ILE A 395 4.78 19.83 -6.78
C ILE A 395 4.82 20.37 -5.34
N GLU A 396 3.88 21.25 -4.98
CA GLU A 396 3.77 21.82 -3.64
C GLU A 396 3.64 20.69 -2.58
N PHE A 397 2.70 19.76 -2.78
CA PHE A 397 2.48 18.63 -1.87
C PHE A 397 3.75 17.79 -1.67
N GLN A 398 4.37 17.34 -2.77
CA GLN A 398 5.54 16.45 -2.72
C GLN A 398 6.74 17.17 -2.11
N SER A 399 7.01 18.42 -2.52
CA SER A 399 8.13 19.19 -2.00
C SER A 399 8.07 19.38 -0.48
N GLN A 400 6.88 19.68 0.05
CA GLN A 400 6.70 19.87 1.49
C GLN A 400 6.81 18.56 2.28
N HIS A 401 6.23 17.46 1.78
CA HIS A 401 6.35 16.14 2.44
C HIS A 401 7.80 15.65 2.46
N ILE A 402 8.51 15.76 1.33
CA ILE A 402 9.93 15.40 1.25
C ILE A 402 10.76 16.27 2.20
N ALA A 403 10.47 17.57 2.33
CA ALA A 403 11.17 18.44 3.26
C ALA A 403 11.00 17.97 4.72
N TRP A 404 9.78 17.61 5.13
CA TRP A 404 9.49 17.09 6.48
C TRP A 404 10.08 15.70 6.73
N MET A 405 10.05 14.80 5.74
CA MET A 405 10.74 13.52 5.82
C MET A 405 12.25 13.73 6.05
N ARG A 406 12.87 14.64 5.30
CA ARG A 406 14.29 14.97 5.45
C ARG A 406 14.61 15.59 6.81
N GLU A 407 13.67 16.32 7.41
CA GLU A 407 13.84 16.82 8.78
C GLU A 407 13.86 15.66 9.79
N ALA A 408 12.95 14.69 9.68
CA ALA A 408 12.98 13.48 10.52
C ALA A 408 14.30 12.70 10.34
N MET A 409 14.81 12.60 9.11
CA MET A 409 16.12 11.99 8.84
C MET A 409 17.27 12.74 9.51
N ARG A 410 17.23 14.08 9.58
CA ARG A 410 18.23 14.88 10.31
C ARG A 410 18.19 14.64 11.81
N GLU A 411 17.02 14.33 12.35
CA GLU A 411 16.83 14.00 13.77
C GLU A 411 17.12 12.53 14.11
N GLY A 412 17.48 11.71 13.13
CA GLY A 412 18.03 10.36 13.34
C GLY A 412 17.18 9.21 12.78
N VAL A 413 16.02 9.49 12.19
CA VAL A 413 15.16 8.45 11.61
C VAL A 413 15.82 7.83 10.36
N ASP A 414 15.95 6.51 10.32
CA ASP A 414 16.56 5.78 9.19
C ASP A 414 15.57 5.57 8.03
N VAL A 415 15.33 6.61 7.24
CA VAL A 415 14.55 6.52 6.00
C VAL A 415 15.47 6.23 4.81
N ARG A 416 15.16 5.20 4.02
CA ARG A 416 16.01 4.71 2.92
C ARG A 416 15.45 4.94 1.52
N GLY A 417 14.20 5.36 1.41
CA GLY A 417 13.57 5.60 0.10
C GLY A 417 12.30 6.42 0.19
N TYR A 418 11.94 7.02 -0.94
CA TYR A 418 10.71 7.77 -1.15
C TYR A 418 10.14 7.47 -2.54
N PHE A 419 8.92 6.95 -2.55
CA PHE A 419 8.20 6.55 -3.76
C PHE A 419 6.96 7.42 -3.94
N VAL A 420 6.96 8.22 -5.01
CA VAL A 420 5.79 8.99 -5.42
C VAL A 420 4.67 8.04 -5.84
N TRP A 421 3.48 8.21 -5.26
CA TRP A 421 2.26 7.62 -5.80
C TRP A 421 1.61 8.59 -6.80
N SER A 422 1.73 8.36 -8.12
CA SER A 422 2.25 7.16 -8.82
C SER A 422 3.18 7.49 -9.99
N THR A 423 3.79 6.46 -10.61
CA THR A 423 4.66 6.62 -11.80
C THR A 423 3.91 7.28 -12.95
N MET A 424 2.73 6.75 -13.27
CA MET A 424 1.80 7.26 -14.27
C MET A 424 0.39 7.24 -13.70
N ASP A 425 -0.57 7.86 -14.37
CA ASP A 425 -1.98 7.71 -14.00
C ASP A 425 -2.39 6.25 -14.09
N VAL A 426 -3.14 5.80 -13.09
CA VAL A 426 -3.57 4.41 -12.93
C VAL A 426 -5.06 4.34 -12.64
N TYR A 427 -5.64 3.16 -12.79
CA TYR A 427 -6.98 2.87 -12.28
C TYR A 427 -7.02 3.03 -10.75
N SER A 428 -8.01 3.74 -10.22
CA SER A 428 -8.32 3.74 -8.78
C SER A 428 -9.43 2.75 -8.48
N TRP A 429 -9.17 1.82 -7.56
CA TRP A 429 -10.00 0.68 -7.15
C TRP A 429 -11.51 0.83 -7.31
N ILE A 430 -12.11 1.88 -6.76
CA ILE A 430 -13.55 2.16 -6.91
C ILE A 430 -13.84 3.60 -7.37
N ASN A 431 -12.81 4.38 -7.72
CA ASN A 431 -12.95 5.73 -8.25
C ASN A 431 -12.67 5.81 -9.76
N GLY A 432 -12.27 4.71 -10.40
CA GLY A 432 -11.95 4.66 -11.82
C GLY A 432 -10.77 5.57 -12.17
N TYR A 433 -10.85 6.26 -13.30
CA TYR A 433 -9.74 7.02 -13.89
C TYR A 433 -9.81 8.55 -13.67
N ALA A 434 -10.86 9.04 -13.02
CA ALA A 434 -11.08 10.48 -12.86
C ALA A 434 -10.07 11.13 -11.90
N LYS A 435 -9.64 10.39 -10.88
CA LYS A 435 -8.65 10.84 -9.90
C LYS A 435 -7.26 10.45 -10.36
N ARG A 436 -6.47 11.44 -10.77
CA ARG A 436 -5.15 11.25 -11.37
C ARG A 436 -4.04 11.53 -10.36
N TYR A 437 -3.08 10.61 -10.29
CA TYR A 437 -1.99 10.59 -9.29
C TYR A 437 -0.60 10.68 -9.91
N GLY A 438 -0.48 10.31 -11.19
CA GLY A 438 0.80 10.02 -11.82
C GLY A 438 1.69 11.25 -11.99
N LEU A 439 3.00 11.02 -12.07
CA LEU A 439 3.93 12.00 -12.66
C LEU A 439 3.76 12.07 -14.18
N VAL A 440 3.26 11.00 -14.80
CA VAL A 440 2.94 10.92 -16.22
C VAL A 440 1.43 10.80 -16.40
N TYR A 441 0.83 11.71 -17.17
CA TYR A 441 -0.56 11.65 -17.55
C TYR A 441 -0.80 10.53 -18.56
N ILE A 442 -1.89 9.78 -18.38
CA ILE A 442 -2.35 8.78 -19.35
C ILE A 442 -3.60 9.29 -20.05
N ASP A 443 -3.50 9.45 -21.37
CA ASP A 443 -4.62 9.78 -22.23
C ASP A 443 -5.41 8.51 -22.60
N TYR A 444 -6.30 8.10 -21.69
CA TYR A 444 -7.13 6.90 -21.84
C TYR A 444 -8.03 6.94 -23.08
N ASP A 445 -8.38 8.13 -23.57
CA ASP A 445 -9.22 8.32 -24.76
C ASP A 445 -8.42 8.22 -26.06
N ASN A 446 -7.08 8.22 -25.98
CA ASN A 446 -6.19 8.25 -27.13
C ASN A 446 -5.10 7.18 -27.03
N GLY A 447 -5.53 5.93 -26.84
CA GLY A 447 -4.65 4.77 -26.86
C GLY A 447 -3.61 4.77 -25.74
N ASN A 448 -3.98 5.25 -24.56
CA ASN A 448 -3.10 5.32 -23.38
C ASN A 448 -1.79 6.08 -23.64
N LYS A 449 -1.83 7.18 -24.39
CA LYS A 449 -0.63 7.98 -24.64
C LYS A 449 -0.06 8.54 -23.32
N ARG A 450 1.26 8.39 -23.12
CA ARG A 450 2.02 8.93 -21.97
C ARG A 450 2.40 10.39 -22.21
N ILE A 451 2.10 11.26 -21.26
CA ILE A 451 2.42 12.70 -21.32
C ILE A 451 3.02 13.13 -19.98
N PRO A 452 4.33 13.42 -19.88
CA PRO A 452 4.93 13.93 -18.64
C PRO A 452 4.25 15.23 -18.17
N LYS A 453 3.90 15.29 -16.88
CA LYS A 453 3.34 16.49 -16.24
C LYS A 453 4.44 17.44 -15.77
N ASP A 454 4.10 18.65 -15.35
CA ASP A 454 5.08 19.56 -14.75
C ASP A 454 5.77 18.94 -13.53
N SER A 455 5.04 18.18 -12.71
CA SER A 455 5.59 17.45 -11.56
C SER A 455 6.65 16.41 -11.91
N TYR A 456 6.59 15.78 -13.09
CA TYR A 456 7.65 14.88 -13.57
C TYR A 456 8.96 15.64 -13.76
N TYR A 457 8.91 16.80 -14.41
CA TYR A 457 10.10 17.61 -14.65
C TYR A 457 10.64 18.23 -13.36
N TRP A 458 9.75 18.62 -12.45
CA TRP A 458 10.13 19.07 -11.12
C TRP A 458 10.85 17.96 -10.34
N TYR A 459 10.29 16.75 -10.27
CA TYR A 459 10.88 15.65 -9.52
C TYR A 459 12.25 15.24 -10.09
N LYS A 460 12.37 15.24 -11.42
CA LYS A 460 13.66 15.09 -12.12
C LYS A 460 14.67 16.16 -11.69
N GLY A 461 14.29 17.43 -11.75
CA GLY A 461 15.16 18.54 -11.35
C GLY A 461 15.55 18.47 -9.86
N PHE A 462 14.63 18.04 -9.01
CA PHE A 462 14.88 17.81 -7.59
C PHE A 462 15.91 16.70 -7.38
N ILE A 463 15.74 15.52 -7.97
CA ILE A 463 16.69 14.41 -7.80
C ILE A 463 18.08 14.82 -8.31
N SER A 464 18.18 15.43 -9.48
CA SER A 464 19.46 15.93 -10.02
C SER A 464 20.12 17.02 -9.16
N SER A 465 19.37 17.71 -8.28
CA SER A 465 19.95 18.69 -7.35
C SER A 465 20.53 18.07 -6.08
N LEU A 466 20.32 16.76 -5.86
CA LEU A 466 20.86 16.01 -4.73
C LEU A 466 22.18 15.31 -5.05
N GLU A 467 22.52 15.19 -6.34
CA GLU A 467 23.83 14.77 -6.86
C GLU A 467 24.83 15.93 -6.81
#